data_AF-A0A8F0F883-F1
#
_entry.id   AF-A0A8F0F883-F1
#
_cell.length_a   1.000
_cell.length_b   1.000
_cell.length_c   1.000
_cell.angle_alpha   90.00
_cell.angle_beta   90.00
_cell.angle_gamma   90.00
#
_symmetry.space_group_name_H-M   'P 1'
#
loop_
_entity.id
_entity.type
_entity.pdbx_description
1 polymer ?
#
loop_
_entity_poly.entity_id
_entity_poly.type
_entity_poly.pdbx_seq_one_letter_code
_entity_poly.pdbx_strand_id
1 'polypeptide(L)'
;MNHGIFVVKVIGKPVQLIYKECQSMEIKVKFPARRQKNSINELTLLLWGDYKGDFVKYYKTQGYLIIEGTITSKGYADEENEVKIIVKKLYPFLLV
;
A
#
# COMPACT_ATOMS: atom_id res chain seq x y z
N MET A 1 6.19 17.65 5.93
CA MET A 1 5.12 16.70 6.30
C MET A 1 4.96 15.70 5.17
N ASN A 2 5.19 14.40 5.41
CA ASN A 2 5.18 13.33 4.41
C ASN A 2 3.88 12.50 4.43
N HIS A 3 2.81 13.07 4.98
CA HIS A 3 1.47 12.48 5.01
C HIS A 3 0.72 12.82 3.72
N GLY A 4 -0.14 11.90 3.26
CA GLY A 4 -0.98 12.12 2.10
C GLY A 4 -2.14 11.13 1.99
N ILE A 5 -3.09 11.48 1.13
CA ILE A 5 -4.22 10.63 0.74
C ILE A 5 -4.07 10.29 -0.75
N PHE A 6 -4.18 9.01 -1.10
CA PHE A 6 -3.96 8.53 -2.46
C PHE A 6 -5.08 7.61 -2.92
N VAL A 7 -5.43 7.69 -4.20
CA VAL A 7 -6.22 6.66 -4.88
C VAL A 7 -5.24 5.71 -5.56
N VAL A 8 -5.36 4.42 -5.28
CA VAL A 8 -4.46 3.39 -5.81
C VAL A 8 -5.25 2.20 -6.33
N LYS A 9 -4.68 1.50 -7.32
CA LYS A 9 -5.21 0.24 -7.85
C LYS A 9 -4.36 -0.92 -7.31
N VAL A 10 -5.03 -1.92 -6.75
CA VAL A 10 -4.40 -3.16 -6.29
C VAL A 10 -3.93 -3.99 -7.49
N ILE A 11 -2.65 -4.38 -7.51
CA ILE A 11 -2.08 -5.20 -8.60
C ILE A 11 -1.54 -6.54 -8.15
N GLY A 12 -1.20 -6.70 -6.87
CA GLY A 12 -0.70 -7.95 -6.29
C GLY A 12 -1.57 -8.46 -5.14
N LYS A 13 -1.41 -9.74 -4.81
CA LYS A 13 -1.96 -10.33 -3.58
C LYS A 13 -1.23 -9.75 -2.37
N PRO A 14 -1.92 -9.56 -1.23
CA PRO A 14 -1.26 -9.11 -0.01
C PRO A 14 -0.29 -10.19 0.47
N VAL A 15 0.90 -9.79 0.88
CA VAL A 15 1.93 -10.66 1.46
C VAL A 15 1.99 -10.38 2.94
N GLN A 16 1.75 -11.40 3.77
CA GLN A 16 1.88 -11.25 5.21
C GLN A 16 3.36 -11.37 5.61
N LEU A 17 3.81 -10.44 6.43
CA LEU A 17 5.14 -10.44 7.04
C LEU A 17 4.98 -10.60 8.55
N ILE A 18 5.79 -11.46 9.14
CA ILE A 18 5.82 -11.69 10.58
C ILE A 18 7.25 -11.39 11.04
N TYR A 19 7.40 -10.38 11.89
CA TYR A 19 8.68 -10.01 12.46
C TYR A 19 8.58 -10.02 13.99
N LYS A 20 9.19 -11.03 14.60
CA LYS A 20 9.06 -11.32 16.04
C LYS A 20 7.56 -11.43 16.41
N GLU A 21 7.09 -10.52 17.26
CA GLU A 21 5.70 -10.44 17.73
C GLU A 21 4.84 -9.49 16.88
N CYS A 22 5.44 -8.76 15.94
CA CYS A 22 4.74 -7.81 15.09
C CYS A 22 4.28 -8.50 13.79
N GLN A 23 3.02 -8.30 13.44
CA GLN A 23 2.48 -8.68 12.14
C GLN A 23 2.32 -7.44 11.27
N SER A 24 2.75 -7.56 10.02
CA SER A 24 2.50 -6.57 8.98
C SER A 24 2.07 -7.22 7.67
N MET A 25 1.58 -6.41 6.76
CA MET A 25 1.14 -6.85 5.45
C MET A 25 1.63 -5.87 4.39
N GLU A 26 2.23 -6.41 3.34
CA GLU A 26 2.67 -5.66 2.18
C GLU A 26 1.73 -5.87 0.99
N ILE A 27 1.44 -4.79 0.27
CA ILE A 27 0.51 -4.81 -0.86
C ILE A 27 1.09 -4.00 -1.99
N LYS A 28 1.30 -4.65 -3.12
CA LYS A 28 1.70 -3.98 -4.36
C LYS A 28 0.50 -3.29 -4.99
N VAL A 29 0.61 -1.98 -5.14
CA VAL A 29 -0.39 -1.14 -5.79
C VAL A 29 0.25 -0.26 -6.85
N LYS A 30 -0.59 0.35 -7.69
CA LYS A 30 -0.15 1.37 -8.63
C LYS A 30 -1.07 2.58 -8.62
N PHE A 31 -0.59 3.77 -8.99
CA PHE A 31 -1.52 4.86 -9.24
C PHE A 31 -2.37 4.56 -10.49
N PRO A 32 -3.66 4.95 -10.51
CA PRO A 32 -4.55 4.73 -11.66
C PRO A 32 -4.04 5.34 -12.96
N ALA A 33 -3.43 6.54 -12.87
CA ALA A 33 -2.94 7.30 -14.00
C ALA A 33 -1.44 7.55 -13.85
N ARG A 34 -0.68 7.24 -14.91
CA ARG A 34 0.74 7.58 -14.99
C ARG A 34 0.88 9.04 -15.42
N ARG A 35 1.75 9.80 -14.74
CA ARG A 35 2.07 11.19 -15.16
C ARG A 35 2.93 11.23 -16.41
N GLN A 36 3.84 10.27 -16.58
CA GLN A 36 4.75 10.17 -17.73
C GLN A 36 4.94 8.70 -18.14
N LYS A 37 5.23 8.46 -19.43
CA LYS A 37 5.33 7.10 -20.02
C LYS A 37 6.32 6.19 -19.29
N ASN A 38 7.43 6.75 -18.81
CA ASN A 38 8.53 6.02 -18.15
C ASN A 38 8.60 6.25 -16.63
N SER A 39 7.53 6.78 -16.01
CA SER A 39 7.49 6.99 -14.56
C SER A 39 7.24 5.68 -13.81
N ILE A 40 7.98 5.48 -12.71
CA ILE A 40 7.66 4.44 -11.71
C ILE A 40 6.29 4.78 -11.15
N ASN A 41 5.37 3.83 -11.25
CA ASN A 41 3.97 4.01 -10.88
C ASN A 41 3.49 2.97 -9.88
N GLU A 42 4.36 2.01 -9.56
CA GLU A 42 4.12 0.96 -8.60
C GLU A 42 4.75 1.36 -7.27
N LEU A 43 4.07 1.01 -6.19
CA LEU A 43 4.52 1.29 -4.84
C LEU A 43 4.00 0.21 -3.89
N THR A 44 4.69 0.09 -2.77
CA THR A 44 4.36 -0.90 -1.74
C THR A 44 3.65 -0.22 -0.58
N LEU A 45 2.45 -0.70 -0.26
CA LEU A 45 1.74 -0.33 0.96
C LEU A 45 2.18 -1.23 2.10
N LEU A 46 2.46 -0.65 3.25
CA LEU A 46 2.80 -1.36 4.48
C LEU A 46 1.71 -1.11 5.52
N LEU A 47 1.00 -2.16 5.91
CA LEU A 47 -0.05 -2.14 6.93
C LEU A 47 0.48 -2.82 8.20
N TRP A 48 0.34 -2.16 9.36
CA TRP A 48 0.83 -2.66 10.66
C TRP A 48 -0.31 -3.08 11.59
N GLY A 49 -0.23 -4.28 12.18
CA GLY A 49 -1.25 -4.79 13.10
C GLY A 49 -2.32 -5.62 12.41
N ASP A 50 -3.42 -5.92 13.11
CA ASP A 50 -4.45 -6.86 12.66
C ASP A 50 -5.45 -6.25 11.66
N TYR A 51 -4.93 -5.65 10.60
CA TYR A 51 -5.74 -5.25 9.45
C TYR A 51 -6.23 -6.47 8.64
N LYS A 52 -5.85 -7.69 9.02
CA LYS A 52 -6.19 -8.92 8.30
C LYS A 52 -7.72 -9.10 8.22
N GLY A 53 -8.42 -8.83 9.32
CA GLY A 53 -9.88 -8.98 9.39
C GLY A 53 -10.64 -7.97 8.52
N ASP A 54 -10.26 -6.70 8.55
CA ASP A 54 -10.97 -5.65 7.84
C ASP A 54 -10.51 -5.51 6.39
N PHE A 55 -9.20 -5.62 6.13
CA PHE A 55 -8.66 -5.47 4.79
C PHE A 55 -9.08 -6.61 3.86
N VAL A 56 -9.04 -7.87 4.31
CA VAL A 56 -9.44 -9.03 3.47
C VAL A 56 -10.91 -8.92 3.02
N LYS A 57 -11.77 -8.29 3.83
CA LYS A 57 -13.18 -8.07 3.46
C LYS A 57 -13.34 -7.08 2.30
N TYR A 58 -12.50 -6.04 2.24
CA TYR A 58 -12.59 -4.98 1.21
C TYR A 58 -11.60 -5.16 0.06
N TYR A 59 -10.63 -6.06 0.21
CA TYR A 59 -9.65 -6.36 -0.81
C TYR A 59 -10.29 -7.11 -1.99
N LYS A 60 -10.33 -6.45 -3.14
CA LYS A 60 -10.52 -7.10 -4.44
C LYS A 60 -9.27 -6.88 -5.28
N THR A 61 -8.64 -7.95 -5.76
CA THR A 61 -7.57 -7.85 -6.76
C THR A 61 -8.08 -7.05 -7.96
N GLN A 62 -7.27 -6.14 -8.51
CA GLN A 62 -7.68 -5.18 -9.55
C GLN A 62 -8.71 -4.12 -9.11
N GLY A 63 -9.13 -4.12 -7.84
CA GLY A 63 -9.94 -3.06 -7.25
C GLY A 63 -9.15 -1.79 -6.96
N TYR A 64 -9.89 -0.71 -6.74
CA TYR A 64 -9.35 0.58 -6.34
C TYR A 64 -9.57 0.79 -4.84
N LEU A 65 -8.66 1.51 -4.21
CA LEU A 65 -8.69 1.85 -2.79
C LEU A 65 -8.30 3.32 -2.60
N ILE A 66 -8.89 3.96 -1.60
CA ILE A 66 -8.37 5.22 -1.06
C ILE A 66 -7.55 4.88 0.17
N ILE A 67 -6.34 5.39 0.24
CA ILE A 67 -5.43 5.21 1.37
C ILE A 67 -5.08 6.56 1.97
N GLU A 68 -5.00 6.62 3.29
CA GLU A 68 -4.38 7.72 4.03
C GLU A 68 -3.13 7.16 4.71
N GLY A 69 -1.99 7.81 4.55
CA GLY A 69 -0.74 7.28 5.10
C GLY A 69 0.44 8.23 5.00
N THR A 70 1.60 7.69 5.37
CA THR A 70 2.86 8.42 5.40
C THR A 70 3.83 7.80 4.39
N ILE A 71 4.36 8.62 3.48
CA ILE A 71 5.38 8.22 2.52
C ILE A 71 6.73 8.08 3.22
N THR A 72 7.41 6.96 3.01
CA THR A 72 8.76 6.67 3.50
C THR A 72 9.62 6.11 2.37
N SER A 73 10.92 6.41 2.38
CA SER A 73 11.90 5.87 1.44
C SER A 73 12.96 5.00 2.12
N LYS A 74 12.82 4.73 3.43
CA LYS A 74 13.78 3.91 4.18
C LYS A 74 13.43 2.42 4.05
N GLY A 75 14.27 1.67 3.32
CA GLY A 75 14.37 0.22 3.44
C GLY A 75 15.02 -0.19 4.76
N TYR A 76 14.66 -1.36 5.29
CA TYR A 76 15.37 -1.97 6.42
C TYR A 76 16.56 -2.75 5.87
N ALA A 77 17.74 -2.10 5.83
CA ALA A 77 19.04 -2.64 5.39
C ALA A 77 19.13 -3.07 3.91
N ASP A 78 20.11 -2.48 3.20
CA ASP A 78 20.66 -2.84 1.87
C ASP A 78 19.72 -3.05 0.66
N GLU A 79 18.41 -2.92 0.80
CA GLU A 79 17.50 -2.79 -0.33
C GLU A 79 17.43 -1.31 -0.75
N GLU A 80 17.84 -1.04 -1.99
CA GLU A 80 17.75 0.28 -2.65
C GLU A 80 16.45 1.01 -2.29
N ASN A 81 16.56 2.29 -1.95
CA ASN A 81 15.51 3.26 -1.55
C ASN A 81 14.11 3.05 -2.19
N GLU A 82 13.38 1.99 -1.80
CA GLU A 82 12.04 1.73 -2.30
C GLU A 82 11.05 2.63 -1.56
N VAL A 83 10.26 3.39 -2.31
CA VAL A 83 9.22 4.25 -1.73
C VAL A 83 8.06 3.37 -1.27
N LYS A 84 7.82 3.37 0.04
CA LYS A 84 6.69 2.68 0.68
C LYS A 84 5.73 3.70 1.29
N ILE A 85 4.47 3.29 1.45
CA ILE A 85 3.47 4.06 2.19
C ILE A 85 3.06 3.26 3.42
N ILE A 86 3.31 3.82 4.60
CA ILE A 86 2.79 3.29 5.85
C ILE A 86 1.32 3.71 5.93
N VAL A 87 0.42 2.74 5.86
CA VAL A 87 -1.02 2.98 5.82
C VAL A 87 -1.52 3.26 7.23
N LYS A 88 -2.25 4.37 7.37
CA LYS A 88 -2.95 4.76 8.61
C LYS A 88 -4.44 4.47 8.53
N LYS A 89 -5.07 4.70 7.38
CA LYS A 89 -6.47 4.36 7.12
C LYS A 89 -6.66 3.89 5.68
N LEU A 90 -7.66 3.04 5.50
CA LEU A 90 -8.02 2.46 4.22
C LEU A 90 -9.53 2.54 4.00
N TYR A 91 -9.92 2.92 2.79
CA TYR A 91 -11.32 3.03 2.42
C TYR A 91 -11.57 2.29 1.10
N PRO A 92 -12.68 1.55 0.97
CA PRO A 92 -13.07 0.98 -0.30
C PRO A 92 -13.38 2.09 -1.31
N PHE A 93 -12.86 1.98 -2.54
CA PHE A 93 -13.27 2.87 -3.62
C PHE A 93 -14.43 2.23 -4.38
N LEU A 94 -15.65 2.56 -3.95
CA LEU A 94 -16.88 2.10 -4.59
C LEU A 94 -17.21 3.04 -5.76
N LEU A 95 -16.95 2.59 -6.98
CA LEU A 95 -17.60 3.16 -8.17
C LEU A 95 -18.94 2.45 -8.30
N VAL A 96 -20.02 3.16 -7.96
CA VAL A 96 -21.40 2.75 -8.25
C VAL A 96 -21.72 3.12 -9.69
#